data_AF-A0A962BHC0-F1
#
_entry.id   AF-A0A962BHC0-F1
#
_cell.length_a   1.000
_cell.length_b   1.000
_cell.length_c   1.000
_cell.angle_alpha   90.00
_cell.angle_beta   90.00
_cell.angle_gamma   90.00
#
_symmetry.space_group_name_H-M   'P 1'
#
loop_
_entity.id
_entity.type
_entity.pdbx_description
1 polymer ?
#
loop_
_entity_poly.entity_id
_entity_poly.type
_entity_poly.pdbx_seq_one_letter_code
_entity_poly.pdbx_strand_id
1 'polypeptide(L)'
;MAVKNSFDQSAKPAPKKKKDVRIFWIAGIGIALLGLLVFLYKPQATIHYGVCKVYLELNEPYPEKIKYLSLEDFGDSIRIIYRKIDPFGTVSVNIASCTYLIEDGVVTPYLTAVDINGKNKSYEMEKQERIEAFNKSVPTIEAYPPDLTIPYFPLEDISEYRNLYNE
;
A
#
# COMPACT_ATOMS: atom_id res chain seq x y z
N MET A 1 -66.53 30.94 46.06
CA MET A 1 -65.21 30.45 45.61
C MET A 1 -65.45 29.61 44.36
N ALA A 2 -65.16 30.15 43.18
CA ALA A 2 -65.43 29.49 41.90
C ALA A 2 -64.15 28.79 41.41
N VAL A 3 -64.20 27.46 41.30
CA VAL A 3 -63.13 26.62 40.76
C VAL A 3 -63.13 26.76 39.24
N LYS A 4 -62.09 27.36 38.66
CA LYS A 4 -61.86 27.33 37.20
C LYS A 4 -61.31 25.95 36.83
N ASN A 5 -62.21 25.02 36.52
CA ASN A 5 -61.88 23.80 35.79
C ASN A 5 -62.16 24.02 34.31
N SER A 6 -61.16 24.48 33.56
CA SER A 6 -61.09 24.26 32.12
C SER A 6 -59.63 24.15 31.73
N PHE A 7 -59.12 22.93 31.87
CA PHE A 7 -57.91 22.53 31.16
C PHE A 7 -58.34 22.35 29.69
N ASP A 8 -57.96 23.28 28.82
CA ASP A 8 -58.20 23.18 27.38
C ASP A 8 -57.45 21.96 26.82
N GLN A 9 -58.17 20.84 26.69
CA GLN A 9 -57.70 19.61 26.03
C GLN A 9 -57.88 19.67 24.50
N SER A 10 -57.76 20.86 23.91
CA SER A 10 -57.95 21.09 22.47
C SER A 10 -56.64 21.13 21.68
N ALA A 11 -55.57 20.52 22.21
CA ALA A 11 -54.38 20.22 21.42
C ALA A 11 -54.70 19.08 20.43
N LYS A 12 -55.02 19.44 19.18
CA LYS A 12 -55.13 18.48 18.07
C LYS A 12 -53.84 17.63 18.03
N PRO A 13 -53.92 16.29 17.95
CA PRO A 13 -52.72 15.48 17.85
C PRO A 13 -51.94 15.91 16.60
N ALA A 14 -50.67 16.30 16.78
CA ALA A 14 -49.81 16.66 15.66
C ALA A 14 -49.84 15.52 14.62
N PRO A 15 -50.01 15.81 13.31
CA PRO A 15 -50.09 14.76 12.31
C PRO A 15 -48.78 13.96 12.37
N LYS A 16 -48.89 12.66 12.68
CA LYS A 16 -47.74 11.75 12.62
C LYS A 16 -47.20 11.81 11.19
N LYS A 17 -46.08 12.50 10.99
CA LYS A 17 -45.34 12.46 9.71
C LYS A 17 -45.12 10.99 9.39
N LYS A 18 -45.74 10.49 8.31
CA LYS A 18 -45.48 9.15 7.80
C LYS A 18 -43.98 9.11 7.52
N LYS A 19 -43.21 8.34 8.31
CA LYS A 19 -41.79 8.11 8.04
C LYS A 19 -41.75 7.45 6.67
N ASP A 20 -41.19 8.17 5.70
CA ASP A 20 -41.13 7.71 4.33
C ASP A 20 -40.10 6.58 4.27
N VAL A 21 -40.59 5.33 4.30
CA VAL A 21 -39.77 4.11 4.34
C VAL A 21 -38.81 4.05 3.15
N ARG A 22 -39.14 4.76 2.05
CA ARG A 22 -38.30 4.96 0.87
C ARG A 22 -36.96 5.64 1.20
N ILE A 23 -36.93 6.60 2.12
CA ILE A 23 -35.70 7.30 2.52
C ILE A 23 -34.74 6.34 3.24
N PHE A 24 -35.26 5.42 4.05
CA PHE A 24 -34.46 4.39 4.72
C PHE A 24 -33.86 3.38 3.72
N TRP A 25 -34.63 2.99 2.68
CA TRP A 25 -34.13 2.10 1.63
C TRP A 25 -33.04 2.77 0.76
N ILE A 26 -33.23 4.03 0.38
CA ILE A 26 -32.23 4.78 -0.39
C ILE A 26 -30.94 4.96 0.44
N ALA A 27 -31.08 5.28 1.73
CA ALA A 27 -29.93 5.37 2.63
C ALA A 27 -29.22 4.01 2.80
N GLY A 28 -29.96 2.91 2.94
CA GLY A 28 -29.40 1.57 3.05
C GLY A 28 -28.62 1.15 1.80
N ILE A 29 -29.16 1.41 0.61
CA ILE A 29 -28.48 1.16 -0.67
C ILE A 29 -27.22 2.02 -0.80
N GLY A 30 -27.30 3.29 -0.41
CA GLY A 30 -26.14 4.19 -0.41
C GLY A 30 -24.99 3.70 0.48
N ILE A 31 -25.30 3.22 1.69
CA ILE A 31 -24.30 2.66 2.61
C ILE A 31 -23.72 1.35 2.07
N ALA A 32 -24.55 0.47 1.50
CA ALA A 32 -24.07 -0.78 0.91
C ALA A 32 -23.14 -0.53 -0.29
N LEU A 33 -23.47 0.44 -1.16
CA LEU A 33 -22.61 0.84 -2.28
C LEU A 33 -21.29 1.46 -1.79
N LEU A 34 -21.34 2.32 -0.77
CA LEU A 34 -20.13 2.89 -0.17
C LEU A 34 -19.24 1.78 0.42
N GLY A 35 -19.83 0.83 1.14
CA GLY A 35 -19.11 -0.33 1.69
C GLY A 35 -18.46 -1.17 0.60
N LEU A 36 -19.16 -1.39 -0.52
CA LEU A 36 -18.61 -2.10 -1.68
C LEU A 36 -17.43 -1.34 -2.32
N LEU A 37 -17.54 -0.01 -2.46
CA LEU A 37 -16.46 0.81 -3.02
C LEU A 37 -15.22 0.78 -2.13
N VAL A 38 -15.39 0.87 -0.80
CA VAL A 38 -14.28 0.76 0.16
C VAL A 38 -13.65 -0.63 0.11
N PHE A 39 -14.46 -1.69 -0.01
CA PHE A 39 -13.96 -3.05 -0.12
C PHE A 39 -13.15 -3.32 -1.40
N LEU A 40 -13.52 -2.68 -2.51
CA LEU A 40 -12.83 -2.82 -3.80
C LEU A 40 -11.64 -1.86 -3.94
N TYR A 41 -11.49 -0.88 -3.05
CA TYR A 41 -10.38 0.07 -3.11
C TYR A 41 -9.07 -0.62 -2.68
N LYS A 42 -8.09 -0.64 -3.59
CA LYS A 42 -6.74 -1.13 -3.30
C LYS A 42 -5.83 0.06 -3.01
N PRO A 43 -5.09 0.04 -1.89
CA PRO A 43 -4.13 1.10 -1.60
C PRO A 43 -3.00 1.10 -2.63
N GLN A 44 -2.62 2.28 -3.10
CA GLN A 44 -1.54 2.50 -4.07
C GLN A 44 -0.34 3.14 -3.39
N ALA A 45 0.85 2.67 -3.75
CA ALA A 45 2.13 3.20 -3.29
C ALA A 45 2.58 4.42 -4.11
N THR A 46 3.69 5.03 -3.69
CA THR A 46 4.36 6.12 -4.40
C THR A 46 5.12 5.60 -5.63
N ILE A 47 5.50 6.51 -6.54
CA ILE A 47 6.32 6.15 -7.72
C ILE A 47 7.68 5.58 -7.32
N HIS A 48 8.23 6.02 -6.19
CA HIS A 48 9.46 5.51 -5.61
C HIS A 48 9.42 3.98 -5.45
N TYR A 49 8.32 3.45 -4.90
CA TYR A 49 8.11 2.01 -4.80
C TYR A 49 8.15 1.34 -6.17
N GLY A 50 7.48 1.92 -7.17
CA GLY A 50 7.47 1.42 -8.54
C GLY A 50 8.88 1.34 -9.14
N VAL A 51 9.69 2.38 -8.96
CA VAL A 51 11.07 2.41 -9.45
C VAL A 51 11.93 1.33 -8.77
N CYS A 52 11.86 1.23 -7.44
CA CYS A 52 12.62 0.21 -6.70
C CYS A 52 12.16 -1.22 -7.05
N LYS A 53 10.85 -1.42 -7.23
CA LYS A 53 10.26 -2.69 -7.67
C LYS A 53 10.82 -3.11 -9.03
N VAL A 54 10.78 -2.24 -10.03
CA VAL A 54 11.32 -2.51 -11.37
C VAL A 54 12.82 -2.76 -11.31
N TYR A 55 13.55 -2.00 -10.49
CA TYR A 55 14.99 -2.23 -10.30
C TYR A 55 15.29 -3.65 -9.83
N LEU A 56 14.54 -4.14 -8.83
CA LEU A 56 14.70 -5.49 -8.30
C LEU A 56 14.32 -6.56 -9.33
N GLU A 57 13.21 -6.37 -10.05
CA GLU A 57 12.75 -7.31 -11.08
C GLU A 57 13.77 -7.47 -12.22
N LEU A 58 14.44 -6.39 -12.62
CA LEU A 58 15.42 -6.42 -13.71
C LEU A 58 16.79 -6.98 -13.30
N ASN A 59 17.15 -6.89 -12.03
CA ASN A 59 18.50 -7.22 -11.56
C ASN A 59 18.56 -8.53 -10.74
N GLU A 60 17.42 -9.08 -10.31
CA GLU A 60 17.40 -10.40 -9.66
C GLU A 60 17.73 -11.52 -10.66
N PRO A 61 18.72 -12.38 -10.39
CA PRO A 61 19.05 -13.49 -11.27
C PRO A 61 17.97 -14.59 -11.20
N TYR A 62 17.33 -14.82 -12.35
CA TYR A 62 16.41 -15.94 -12.59
C TYR A 62 15.28 -16.13 -11.56
N PRO A 63 14.47 -15.11 -11.25
CA PRO A 63 13.30 -15.33 -10.40
C PRO A 63 12.21 -16.08 -11.20
N GLU A 64 11.78 -17.25 -10.72
CA GLU A 64 10.55 -17.86 -11.26
C GLU A 64 9.33 -17.04 -10.79
N LYS A 65 9.34 -16.64 -9.52
CA LYS A 65 8.31 -15.79 -8.90
C LYS A 65 8.92 -14.89 -7.83
N ILE A 66 8.58 -13.61 -7.86
CA ILE A 66 8.84 -12.64 -6.79
C ILE A 66 7.51 -12.29 -6.12
N LYS A 67 7.45 -12.37 -4.79
CA LYS A 67 6.31 -11.92 -3.98
C LYS A 67 6.80 -10.86 -2.99
N TYR A 68 6.20 -9.68 -3.03
CA TYR A 68 6.49 -8.60 -2.10
C TYR A 68 5.73 -8.82 -0.78
N LEU A 69 6.46 -8.80 0.33
CA LEU A 69 6.00 -9.16 1.69
C LEU A 69 5.93 -7.99 2.67
N SER A 70 6.65 -6.90 2.42
CA SER A 70 6.52 -5.67 3.20
C SER A 70 7.02 -4.48 2.39
N LEU A 71 6.43 -3.32 2.67
CA LEU A 71 6.87 -2.02 2.17
C LEU A 71 6.98 -1.06 3.35
N GLU A 72 8.19 -0.56 3.60
CA GLU A 72 8.48 0.49 4.56
C GLU A 72 8.96 1.73 3.80
N ASP A 73 8.27 2.86 3.97
CA ASP A 73 8.62 4.14 3.35
C ASP A 73 9.20 5.07 4.43
N PHE A 74 10.48 5.43 4.28
CA PHE A 74 11.20 6.34 5.17
C PHE A 74 11.31 7.76 4.59
N GLY A 75 10.65 8.03 3.45
CA GLY A 75 10.66 9.32 2.77
C GLY A 75 11.79 9.44 1.75
N ASP A 76 13.05 9.35 2.20
CA ASP A 76 14.24 9.40 1.33
C ASP A 76 14.72 8.02 0.84
N SER A 77 14.16 6.98 1.43
CA SER A 77 14.51 5.60 1.18
C SER A 77 13.31 4.70 1.37
N ILE A 78 13.25 3.64 0.58
CA ILE A 78 12.21 2.63 0.65
C ILE A 78 12.86 1.29 0.93
N ARG A 79 12.31 0.56 1.89
CA ARG A 79 12.69 -0.82 2.15
C ARG A 79 11.56 -1.76 1.73
N ILE A 80 11.93 -2.73 0.91
CA ILE A 80 11.05 -3.76 0.39
C ILE A 80 11.54 -5.11 0.91
N ILE A 81 10.67 -5.81 1.62
CA ILE A 81 10.91 -7.23 1.95
C ILE A 81 10.22 -8.04 0.87
N TYR A 82 10.94 -8.95 0.23
CA TYR A 82 10.39 -9.79 -0.82
C TYR A 82 10.87 -11.23 -0.69
N ARG A 83 10.00 -12.15 -1.09
CA ARG A 83 10.29 -13.57 -1.22
C ARG A 83 10.50 -13.88 -2.68
N LYS A 84 11.57 -14.61 -3.00
CA LYS A 84 11.77 -15.18 -4.33
C LYS A 84 11.79 -16.70 -4.29
N ILE A 85 11.41 -17.29 -5.42
CA ILE A 85 11.52 -18.72 -5.70
C ILE A 85 12.51 -18.86 -6.85
N ASP A 86 13.62 -19.53 -6.57
CA ASP A 86 14.65 -19.90 -7.55
C ASP A 86 14.11 -21.04 -8.46
N PRO A 87 14.52 -21.16 -9.73
CA PRO A 87 14.33 -22.35 -10.57
C PRO A 87 14.58 -23.70 -9.88
N PHE A 88 15.44 -23.76 -8.86
CA PHE A 88 15.65 -24.99 -8.06
C PHE A 88 14.57 -25.25 -7.00
N GLY A 89 13.54 -24.39 -6.91
CA GLY A 89 12.47 -24.45 -5.91
C GLY A 89 12.86 -23.88 -4.54
N THR A 90 14.08 -23.37 -4.39
CA THR A 90 14.55 -22.77 -3.14
C THR A 90 13.85 -21.45 -2.89
N VAL A 91 13.31 -21.30 -1.68
CA VAL A 91 12.66 -20.08 -1.21
C VAL A 91 13.66 -19.26 -0.42
N SER A 92 13.84 -18.00 -0.80
CA SER A 92 14.64 -17.04 -0.02
C SER A 92 13.87 -15.75 0.22
N VAL A 93 13.96 -15.23 1.44
CA VAL A 93 13.45 -13.90 1.80
C VAL A 93 14.61 -12.92 1.81
N ASN A 94 14.46 -11.86 1.04
CA ASN A 94 15.44 -10.81 0.88
C ASN A 94 14.86 -9.47 1.33
N ILE A 95 15.75 -8.58 1.74
CA ILE A 95 15.43 -7.20 2.09
C ILE A 95 16.20 -6.31 1.11
N ALA A 96 15.49 -5.51 0.33
CA ALA A 96 16.09 -4.49 -0.52
C ALA A 96 15.80 -3.11 0.04
N SER A 97 16.81 -2.28 0.15
CA SER A 97 16.70 -0.86 0.52
C SER A 97 17.15 -0.01 -0.66
N CYS A 98 16.25 0.80 -1.19
CA CYS A 98 16.50 1.74 -2.27
C CYS A 98 16.55 3.16 -1.69
N THR A 99 17.66 3.86 -1.88
CA THR A 99 17.83 5.26 -1.47
C THR A 99 17.74 6.16 -2.70
N TYR A 100 16.98 7.25 -2.58
CA TYR A 100 16.72 8.16 -3.68
C TYR A 100 17.60 9.40 -3.66
N LEU A 101 17.70 10.07 -4.79
CA LEU A 101 18.39 11.35 -4.91
C LEU A 101 17.48 12.48 -4.42
N ILE A 102 18.04 13.39 -3.62
CA ILE A 102 17.33 14.58 -3.13
C ILE A 102 17.87 15.79 -3.90
N GLU A 103 17.01 16.46 -4.66
CA GLU A 103 17.33 17.68 -5.40
C GLU A 103 16.42 18.81 -4.90
N ASP A 104 17.01 19.97 -4.53
CA ASP A 104 16.28 21.14 -4.03
C ASP A 104 15.30 20.87 -2.87
N GLY A 105 15.61 19.86 -2.04
CA GLY A 105 14.78 19.46 -0.90
C GLY A 105 13.58 18.57 -1.28
N VAL A 106 13.48 18.13 -2.53
CA VAL A 106 12.47 17.19 -3.02
C VAL A 106 13.11 15.84 -3.31
N VAL A 107 12.47 14.76 -2.84
CA VAL A 107 12.91 13.39 -3.14
C VAL A 107 12.53 13.06 -4.58
N THR A 108 13.53 12.81 -5.41
CA THR A 108 13.34 12.44 -6.83
C THR A 108 13.20 10.93 -6.98
N PRO A 109 12.66 10.43 -8.10
CA PRO A 109 12.57 8.98 -8.34
C PRO A 109 13.91 8.34 -8.76
N TYR A 110 14.98 9.11 -8.88
CA TYR A 110 16.30 8.59 -9.25
C TYR A 110 16.96 7.87 -8.07
N LEU A 111 17.55 6.71 -8.33
CA LEU A 111 18.23 5.93 -7.31
C LEU A 111 19.65 6.44 -7.10
N THR A 112 20.03 6.64 -5.84
CA THR A 112 21.41 6.94 -5.43
C THR A 112 22.14 5.68 -5.02
N ALA A 113 21.48 4.80 -4.26
CA ALA A 113 22.05 3.57 -3.74
C ALA A 113 20.99 2.49 -3.65
N VAL A 114 21.40 1.24 -3.81
CA VAL A 114 20.58 0.06 -3.54
C VAL A 114 21.41 -0.89 -2.68
N ASP A 115 20.81 -1.41 -1.61
CA ASP A 115 21.42 -2.37 -0.69
C ASP A 115 20.49 -3.58 -0.56
N ILE A 116 21.02 -4.77 -0.79
CA ILE A 116 20.28 -6.03 -0.72
C ILE A 116 20.88 -6.88 0.39
N ASN A 117 20.07 -7.22 1.37
CA ASN A 117 20.42 -8.04 2.53
C ASN A 117 21.55 -7.45 3.41
N GLY A 118 21.93 -6.19 3.22
CA GLY A 118 22.86 -5.49 4.10
C GLY A 118 24.34 -5.81 3.89
N LYS A 119 25.15 -5.13 4.70
CA LYS A 119 26.61 -4.89 4.61
C LYS A 119 27.58 -6.07 4.46
N ASN A 120 27.12 -7.32 4.41
CA ASN A 120 28.02 -8.48 4.37
C ASN A 120 28.32 -9.01 2.97
N LYS A 121 27.59 -8.60 1.92
CA LYS A 121 27.82 -9.02 0.54
C LYS A 121 27.59 -7.86 -0.41
N SER A 122 28.59 -7.53 -1.22
CA SER A 122 28.40 -6.60 -2.34
C SER A 122 27.83 -7.40 -3.50
N TYR A 123 26.62 -7.07 -3.93
CA TYR A 123 26.02 -7.69 -5.12
C TYR A 123 26.36 -6.85 -6.36
N GLU A 124 26.44 -7.51 -7.52
CA GLU A 124 26.69 -6.83 -8.81
C GLU A 124 25.65 -5.73 -9.09
N MET A 125 24.42 -5.92 -8.62
CA MET A 125 23.33 -4.95 -8.74
C MET A 125 23.40 -3.78 -7.75
N GLU A 126 24.36 -3.74 -6.84
CA GLU A 126 24.59 -2.57 -5.96
C GLU A 126 25.65 -1.64 -6.54
N LYS A 127 26.32 -2.06 -7.63
CA LYS A 127 27.35 -1.24 -8.27
C LYS A 127 26.74 0.03 -8.84
N GLN A 128 27.42 1.14 -8.59
CA GLN A 128 26.99 2.47 -9.03
C GLN A 128 26.73 2.53 -10.55
N GLU A 129 27.57 1.87 -11.34
CA GLU A 129 27.42 1.81 -12.81
C GLU A 129 26.07 1.22 -13.25
N ARG A 130 25.56 0.23 -12.52
CA ARG A 130 24.24 -0.39 -12.80
C ARG A 130 23.12 0.56 -12.43
N ILE A 131 23.24 1.24 -11.29
CA ILE A 131 22.27 2.21 -10.80
C ILE A 131 22.17 3.38 -11.79
N GLU A 132 23.31 3.91 -12.24
CA GLU A 132 23.36 5.00 -13.24
C GLU A 132 22.80 4.58 -14.60
N ALA A 133 23.09 3.36 -15.05
CA ALA A 133 22.51 2.82 -16.27
C ALA A 133 20.98 2.70 -16.15
N PHE A 134 20.49 2.24 -15.01
CA PHE A 134 19.06 2.14 -14.73
C PHE A 134 18.37 3.51 -14.63
N ASN A 135 19.02 4.51 -14.03
CA ASN A 135 18.47 5.86 -13.91
C ASN A 135 18.10 6.50 -15.26
N LYS A 136 18.72 6.07 -16.36
CA LYS A 136 18.34 6.48 -17.73
C LYS A 136 16.93 6.02 -18.13
N SER A 137 16.42 4.95 -17.51
CA SER A 137 15.08 4.41 -17.75
C SER A 137 14.01 5.02 -16.85
N VAL A 138 14.39 5.70 -15.75
CA VAL A 138 13.45 6.30 -14.78
C VAL A 138 12.42 7.22 -15.43
N PRO A 139 12.76 8.12 -16.39
CA PRO A 139 11.76 8.95 -17.05
C PRO A 139 10.68 8.15 -17.80
N THR A 140 11.03 6.97 -18.30
CA THR A 140 10.07 6.08 -18.96
C THR A 140 9.14 5.40 -17.94
N ILE A 141 9.69 5.04 -16.78
CA ILE A 141 8.91 4.48 -15.65
C ILE A 141 7.94 5.53 -15.11
N GLU A 142 8.34 6.81 -15.04
CA GLU A 142 7.44 7.90 -14.64
C GLU A 142 6.33 8.13 -15.65
N ALA A 143 6.64 8.08 -16.96
CA ALA A 143 5.64 8.22 -18.01
C ALA A 143 4.66 7.03 -18.07
N TYR A 144 5.13 5.83 -17.74
CA TYR A 144 4.37 4.58 -17.76
C TYR A 144 4.57 3.82 -16.46
N PRO A 145 3.89 4.23 -15.37
CA PRO A 145 4.11 3.69 -14.05
C PRO A 145 3.77 2.19 -13.97
N PRO A 146 4.60 1.40 -13.26
CA PRO A 146 4.32 -0.01 -13.02
C PRO A 146 3.15 -0.15 -12.04
N ASP A 147 2.73 -1.39 -11.80
CA ASP A 147 1.72 -1.66 -10.78
C ASP A 147 2.21 -1.25 -9.38
N LEU A 148 1.62 -0.17 -8.86
CA LEU A 148 1.88 0.42 -7.55
C LEU A 148 0.98 -0.16 -6.45
N THR A 149 0.20 -1.21 -6.72
CA THR A 149 -0.64 -1.81 -5.67
C THR A 149 0.24 -2.33 -4.53
N ILE A 150 -0.07 -1.87 -3.32
CA ILE A 150 0.64 -2.35 -2.12
C ILE A 150 0.23 -3.80 -1.90
N PRO A 151 1.19 -4.73 -1.77
CA PRO A 151 0.88 -6.11 -1.47
C PRO A 151 0.08 -6.20 -0.15
N TYR A 152 -1.01 -6.97 -0.19
CA TYR A 152 -1.81 -7.24 0.99
C TYR A 152 -1.12 -8.31 1.84
N PHE A 153 -0.90 -8.01 3.12
CA PHE A 153 -0.27 -8.93 4.06
C PHE A 153 -1.34 -9.55 4.97
N PRO A 154 -1.67 -10.84 4.79
CA PRO A 154 -2.42 -11.55 5.83
C PRO A 154 -1.49 -11.73 7.05
N LEU A 155 -1.93 -11.26 8.21
CA LEU A 155 -1.23 -11.37 9.50
C LEU A 155 -1.02 -12.84 9.97
N GLU A 156 -1.52 -13.81 9.21
CA GLU A 156 -1.56 -15.23 9.57
C GLU A 156 -0.20 -15.93 9.39
N ASP A 157 0.74 -15.33 8.64
CA ASP A 157 2.03 -15.96 8.32
C ASP A 157 3.20 -15.55 9.26
N ILE A 158 2.90 -14.98 10.43
CA ILE A 158 3.89 -14.58 11.46
C ILE A 158 4.81 -15.74 11.86
N SER A 159 4.35 -16.99 11.73
CA SER A 159 5.14 -18.19 12.03
C SER A 159 6.32 -18.41 11.08
N GLU A 160 6.23 -17.99 9.80
CA GLU A 160 7.37 -18.06 8.87
C GLU A 160 8.43 -16.98 9.19
N TYR A 161 8.02 -15.80 9.69
CA TYR A 161 8.95 -14.70 10.01
C TYR A 161 9.78 -14.92 11.28
N ARG A 162 9.30 -15.75 12.23
CA ARG A 162 10.02 -16.02 13.50
C ARG A 162 11.38 -16.70 13.28
N ASN A 163 11.58 -17.32 12.13
CA ASN A 163 12.83 -18.00 11.77
C ASN A 163 13.85 -17.08 11.07
N LEU A 164 13.48 -15.85 10.67
CA LEU A 164 14.39 -14.93 9.98
C LEU A 164 15.35 -14.15 10.91
N TYR A 165 15.10 -14.17 12.23
CA TYR A 165 15.87 -13.40 13.21
C TYR A 165 16.64 -14.26 14.23
N ASN A 166 16.58 -15.59 14.12
CA ASN A 166 17.11 -16.53 15.15
C ASN A 166 18.19 -17.51 14.63
N GLU A 167 18.86 -17.21 13.52
CA GLU A 167 20.11 -17.90 13.13
C GLU A 167 21.31 -16.95 13.11
#